data_AF-A0A953SIA5-F1
#
_entry.id   AF-A0A953SIA5-F1
#
_cell.length_a   1.000
_cell.length_b   1.000
_cell.length_c   1.000
_cell.angle_alpha   90.00
_cell.angle_beta   90.00
_cell.angle_gamma   90.00
#
_symmetry.space_group_name_H-M   'P 1'
#
loop_
_entity.id
_entity.type
_entity.pdbx_description
1 polymer ?
#
loop_
_entity_poly.entity_id
_entity_poly.type
_entity_poly.pdbx_seq_one_letter_code
_entity_poly.pdbx_strand_id
1 'polypeptide(L)'
;MTVTATNTPVPPIGQVIRRGTAYAHFAYDVGLSIQLDQVEALISENKQRETIRRTRRAPTYFEYQAPPLRLAQSCDRVPLGRFATAPTAEILVFDFGAVSVTFSVPLEGAFDDLRALADDLYDNTRLLESSQTLVEALARSIRPAIVKPGPSNRVEDYMIYQIESLEPAEPPAEFVGRNALAVAQILRAEQGPLSAQEIDDALSCRMSFSPSDVTIIDWNAAMLFDAEADDVRAVLEFSNVELLEMRFLDDQLDRALDRATEALGRMRGFVSTVLHGSAADPRRIAELQIDAALLYESVNNALKLM
;
A
#
# COMPACT_ATOMS: atom_id res chain seq x y z
N MET A 1 33.05 28.62 -16.90
CA MET A 1 32.68 27.83 -18.09
C MET A 1 31.30 27.25 -17.82
N THR A 2 30.27 27.92 -18.32
CA THR A 2 28.88 27.49 -18.21
C THR A 2 28.68 26.39 -19.25
N VAL A 3 28.54 25.14 -18.81
CA VAL A 3 28.15 24.03 -19.69
C VAL A 3 26.65 24.22 -19.96
N THR A 4 26.35 24.83 -21.10
CA THR A 4 25.00 24.88 -21.63
C THR A 4 24.59 23.45 -21.96
N ALA A 5 23.78 22.83 -21.11
CA ALA A 5 23.17 21.53 -21.40
C ALA A 5 22.31 21.70 -22.67
N THR A 6 22.80 21.19 -23.78
CA THR A 6 22.04 21.11 -25.03
C THR A 6 20.89 20.15 -24.82
N ASN A 7 19.68 20.73 -24.65
CA ASN A 7 18.42 20.00 -24.59
C ASN A 7 18.19 19.33 -25.94
N THR A 8 18.74 18.12 -26.09
CA THR A 8 18.59 17.34 -27.32
C THR A 8 17.20 16.72 -27.27
N PRO A 9 16.29 17.05 -28.20
CA PRO A 9 14.94 16.50 -28.18
C PRO A 9 15.03 14.98 -28.31
N VAL A 10 14.40 14.28 -27.35
CA VAL A 10 14.26 12.82 -27.40
C VAL A 10 13.52 12.47 -28.68
N PRO A 11 14.02 11.54 -29.52
CA PRO A 11 13.31 11.13 -30.71
C PRO A 11 11.93 10.58 -30.33
N PRO A 12 10.87 10.93 -31.07
CA PRO A 12 9.51 10.52 -30.71
C PRO A 12 9.37 9.00 -30.74
N ILE A 13 8.73 8.46 -29.71
CA ILE A 13 8.44 7.04 -29.61
C ILE A 13 7.26 6.75 -30.53
N GLY A 14 7.52 5.95 -31.57
CA GLY A 14 6.52 5.62 -32.59
C GLY A 14 5.41 4.68 -32.12
N GLN A 15 5.53 4.11 -30.92
CA GLN A 15 4.56 3.20 -30.33
C GLN A 15 3.35 3.95 -29.74
N VAL A 16 2.18 3.36 -29.97
CA VAL A 16 0.88 3.80 -29.47
C VAL A 16 0.39 2.79 -28.45
N ILE A 17 0.01 3.25 -27.27
CA ILE A 17 -0.69 2.45 -26.26
C ILE A 17 -2.12 2.25 -26.75
N ARG A 18 -2.51 1.00 -27.00
CA ARG A 18 -3.88 0.62 -27.35
C ARG A 18 -4.73 0.32 -26.13
N ARG A 19 -4.08 -0.19 -25.09
CA ARG A 19 -4.71 -0.46 -23.82
C ARG A 19 -3.66 -0.36 -22.73
N GLY A 20 -4.00 0.36 -21.67
CA GLY A 20 -3.20 0.48 -20.48
C GLY A 20 -3.97 1.26 -19.43
N THR A 21 -3.44 1.28 -18.22
CA THR A 21 -4.01 2.00 -17.09
C THR A 21 -2.88 2.53 -16.23
N ALA A 22 -2.91 3.82 -15.90
CA ALA A 22 -2.11 4.35 -14.81
C ALA A 22 -2.94 4.32 -13.51
N TYR A 23 -2.31 3.97 -12.41
CA TYR A 23 -2.93 3.91 -11.09
C TYR A 23 -2.20 4.89 -10.18
N ALA A 24 -2.95 5.80 -9.56
CA ALA A 24 -2.45 6.70 -8.53
C ALA A 24 -2.93 6.22 -7.17
N HIS A 25 -1.99 5.71 -6.37
CA HIS A 25 -2.23 5.16 -5.04
C HIS A 25 -1.93 6.20 -3.97
N PHE A 26 -2.81 6.29 -2.96
CA PHE A 26 -2.66 7.16 -1.81
C PHE A 26 -2.93 6.36 -0.54
N ALA A 27 -1.93 6.26 0.34
CA ALA A 27 -2.02 5.56 1.61
C ALA A 27 -2.25 6.53 2.78
N TYR A 28 -3.15 6.13 3.68
CA TYR A 28 -3.53 6.89 4.87
C TYR A 28 -3.50 6.01 6.11
N ASP A 29 -3.03 6.58 7.21
CA ASP A 29 -3.21 6.03 8.56
C ASP A 29 -4.46 6.65 9.17
N VAL A 30 -5.46 5.84 9.52
CA VAL A 30 -6.72 6.32 10.12
C VAL A 30 -6.88 5.97 11.60
N GLY A 31 -5.98 5.15 12.15
CA GLY A 31 -6.04 4.69 13.53
C GLY A 31 -5.21 3.44 13.77
N LEU A 32 -5.18 2.95 15.00
CA LEU A 32 -4.33 1.83 15.40
C LEU A 32 -4.73 0.48 14.79
N SER A 33 -6.03 0.23 14.61
CA SER A 33 -6.53 -0.95 13.93
C SER A 33 -8.00 -0.76 13.52
N ILE A 34 -8.47 -1.57 12.59
CA ILE A 34 -9.84 -1.54 12.06
C ILE A 34 -10.45 -2.93 12.12
N GLN A 35 -11.62 -3.03 12.73
CA GLN A 35 -12.39 -4.27 12.79
C GLN A 35 -13.12 -4.51 11.46
N LEU A 36 -12.50 -5.22 10.52
CA LEU A 36 -13.00 -5.37 9.15
C LEU A 36 -14.43 -5.96 9.07
N ASP A 37 -14.77 -6.93 9.92
CA ASP A 37 -16.13 -7.50 9.97
C ASP A 37 -17.18 -6.45 10.37
N GLN A 38 -16.83 -5.55 11.29
CA GLN A 38 -17.70 -4.46 11.71
C GLN A 38 -17.84 -3.40 10.61
N VAL A 39 -16.76 -3.14 9.86
CA VAL A 39 -16.83 -2.28 8.67
C VAL A 39 -17.81 -2.85 7.65
N GLU A 40 -17.74 -4.16 7.35
CA GLU A 40 -18.63 -4.82 6.39
C GLU A 40 -20.10 -4.69 6.83
N ALA A 41 -20.38 -4.86 8.12
CA ALA A 41 -21.73 -4.67 8.69
C ALA A 41 -22.23 -3.22 8.53
N LEU A 42 -21.41 -2.23 8.93
CA LEU A 42 -21.77 -0.81 8.88
C LEU A 42 -22.06 -0.31 7.45
N ILE A 43 -21.25 -0.73 6.47
CA ILE A 43 -21.45 -0.38 5.06
C ILE A 43 -22.72 -1.03 4.51
N SER A 44 -22.99 -2.28 4.89
CA SER A 44 -24.17 -3.04 4.45
C SER A 44 -25.50 -2.49 4.99
N GLU A 45 -25.48 -1.97 6.22
CA GLU A 45 -26.62 -1.37 6.92
C GLU A 45 -26.96 0.03 6.41
N ASN A 46 -25.95 0.84 6.07
CA ASN A 46 -26.12 2.25 5.68
C ASN A 46 -26.72 2.51 4.28
N LYS A 47 -27.26 1.49 3.58
CA LYS A 47 -27.82 1.61 2.21
C LYS A 47 -26.91 2.31 1.18
N GLN A 48 -25.59 2.37 1.39
CA GLN A 48 -24.61 2.89 0.41
C GLN A 48 -24.35 1.91 -0.76
N ARG A 49 -25.33 1.05 -1.07
CA ARG A 49 -25.21 -0.07 -2.02
C ARG A 49 -25.02 0.35 -3.47
N GLU A 50 -25.27 1.62 -3.81
CA GLU A 50 -25.07 2.11 -5.18
C GLU A 50 -23.67 2.70 -5.40
N THR A 51 -23.09 3.34 -4.38
CA THR A 51 -21.77 4.01 -4.48
C THR A 51 -20.62 3.15 -4.04
N ILE A 52 -20.80 2.18 -3.12
CA ILE A 52 -19.75 1.27 -2.65
C ILE A 52 -20.00 -0.13 -3.20
N ARG A 53 -19.24 -0.54 -4.22
CA ARG A 53 -19.33 -1.89 -4.79
C ARG A 53 -18.17 -2.77 -4.34
N ARG A 54 -18.50 -4.01 -3.96
CA ARG A 54 -17.54 -5.04 -3.56
C ARG A 54 -16.97 -5.74 -4.80
N THR A 55 -15.66 -5.90 -4.87
CA THR A 55 -14.97 -6.76 -5.84
C THR A 55 -14.13 -7.80 -5.09
N ARG A 56 -14.30 -9.10 -5.38
CA ARG A 56 -13.59 -10.18 -4.68
C ARG A 56 -12.26 -10.52 -5.36
N ARG A 57 -11.17 -10.33 -4.59
CA ARG A 57 -10.01 -11.23 -4.34
C ARG A 57 -8.75 -10.37 -4.16
N ALA A 58 -8.14 -10.44 -2.97
CA ALA A 58 -6.71 -10.19 -2.85
C ALA A 58 -5.97 -11.37 -3.52
N PRO A 59 -4.78 -11.18 -4.10
CA PRO A 59 -3.97 -12.28 -4.64
C PRO A 59 -3.72 -13.34 -3.57
N THR A 60 -3.69 -14.60 -3.99
CA THR A 60 -3.55 -15.77 -3.09
C THR A 60 -2.18 -15.86 -2.41
N TYR A 61 -1.21 -15.04 -2.81
CA TYR A 61 0.19 -15.11 -2.38
C TYR A 61 0.54 -14.32 -1.12
N PHE A 62 -0.39 -13.55 -0.56
CA PHE A 62 -0.20 -12.90 0.73
C PHE A 62 -0.94 -13.67 1.83
N GLU A 63 -0.19 -14.12 2.84
CA GLU A 63 -0.74 -14.55 4.12
C GLU A 63 -1.14 -13.31 4.94
N TYR A 64 -2.11 -12.55 4.42
CA TYR A 64 -2.80 -11.57 5.25
C TYR A 64 -3.42 -12.31 6.44
N GLN A 65 -3.20 -11.85 7.67
CA GLN A 65 -3.95 -12.38 8.82
C GLN A 65 -5.46 -12.19 8.61
N ALA A 66 -5.86 -11.06 8.01
CA ALA A 66 -7.19 -10.84 7.44
C ALA A 66 -7.08 -10.11 6.08
N PRO A 67 -7.69 -10.63 4.99
CA PRO A 67 -7.61 -10.00 3.68
C PRO A 67 -8.26 -8.60 3.72
N PRO A 68 -7.64 -7.59 3.10
CA PRO A 68 -8.16 -6.22 3.13
C PRO A 68 -9.55 -6.14 2.51
N LEU A 69 -10.38 -5.27 3.07
CA LEU A 69 -11.73 -5.03 2.56
C LEU A 69 -11.66 -4.08 1.36
N ARG A 70 -12.05 -4.60 0.19
CA ARG A 70 -12.07 -3.86 -1.08
C ARG A 70 -13.42 -3.22 -1.34
N LEU A 71 -13.42 -1.90 -1.49
CA LEU A 71 -14.57 -1.04 -1.71
C LEU A 71 -14.33 -0.24 -3.00
N ALA A 72 -15.35 -0.06 -3.84
CA ALA A 72 -15.27 0.83 -5.00
C ALA A 72 -16.23 2.00 -4.80
N GLN A 73 -15.73 3.23 -4.71
CA GLN A 73 -16.46 4.45 -4.36
C GLN A 73 -16.56 5.39 -5.57
N SER A 74 -17.78 5.79 -5.94
CA SER A 74 -17.96 6.81 -7.00
C SER A 74 -17.35 8.15 -6.60
N CYS A 75 -16.66 8.80 -7.54
CA CYS A 75 -16.02 10.10 -7.36
C CYS A 75 -16.06 10.91 -8.66
N ASP A 76 -15.81 12.21 -8.54
CA ASP A 76 -15.66 13.08 -9.71
C ASP A 76 -14.40 12.71 -10.49
N ARG A 77 -14.45 12.93 -11.81
CA ARG A 77 -13.28 12.74 -12.67
C ARG A 77 -12.31 13.90 -12.47
N VAL A 78 -11.05 13.59 -12.24
CA VAL A 78 -9.97 14.56 -12.16
C VAL A 78 -9.28 14.64 -13.53
N PRO A 79 -9.25 15.80 -14.20
CA PRO A 79 -8.57 15.97 -15.48
C PRO A 79 -7.04 16.02 -15.27
N LEU A 80 -6.31 15.32 -16.14
CA LEU A 80 -4.85 15.13 -16.13
C LEU A 80 -4.34 15.36 -17.56
N GLY A 81 -4.31 16.62 -17.97
CA GLY A 81 -4.01 17.02 -19.35
C GLY A 81 -5.06 16.45 -20.32
N ARG A 82 -4.61 15.55 -21.20
CA ARG A 82 -5.49 14.83 -22.15
C ARG A 82 -6.19 13.61 -21.54
N PHE A 83 -5.73 13.17 -20.37
CA PHE A 83 -6.29 12.04 -19.64
C PHE A 83 -7.25 12.53 -18.56
N ALA A 84 -7.99 11.60 -17.98
CA ALA A 84 -8.79 11.85 -16.79
C ALA A 84 -8.95 10.55 -16.02
N THR A 85 -9.15 10.66 -14.70
CA THR A 85 -9.48 9.49 -13.89
C THR A 85 -10.81 8.86 -14.31
N ALA A 86 -10.95 7.57 -13.99
CA ALA A 86 -12.23 6.89 -13.97
C ALA A 86 -13.16 7.54 -12.91
N PRO A 87 -14.50 7.46 -13.08
CA PRO A 87 -15.46 8.06 -12.15
C PRO A 87 -15.66 7.21 -10.88
N THR A 88 -14.67 6.42 -10.51
CA THR A 88 -14.71 5.48 -9.38
C THR A 88 -13.28 5.30 -8.89
N ALA A 89 -13.10 5.50 -7.59
CA ALA A 89 -11.88 5.15 -6.88
C ALA A 89 -12.05 3.80 -6.21
N GLU A 90 -10.98 3.01 -6.19
CA GLU A 90 -10.92 1.82 -5.35
C GLU A 90 -10.36 2.20 -3.98
N ILE A 91 -10.89 1.59 -2.93
CA ILE A 91 -10.45 1.79 -1.55
C ILE A 91 -10.19 0.43 -0.93
N LEU A 92 -8.99 0.25 -0.38
CA LEU A 92 -8.64 -0.89 0.45
C LEU A 92 -8.57 -0.48 1.91
N VAL A 93 -9.25 -1.24 2.77
CA VAL A 93 -9.20 -1.06 4.22
C VAL A 93 -8.45 -2.24 4.82
N PHE A 94 -7.37 -1.94 5.53
CA PHE A 94 -6.53 -2.92 6.20
C PHE A 94 -6.87 -2.98 7.69
N ASP A 95 -6.79 -4.16 8.28
CA ASP A 95 -7.09 -4.38 9.69
C ASP A 95 -6.10 -3.68 10.64
N PHE A 96 -4.88 -3.40 10.18
CA PHE A 96 -3.86 -2.67 10.91
C PHE A 96 -4.01 -1.14 10.86
N GLY A 97 -5.14 -0.60 10.37
CA GLY A 97 -5.41 0.84 10.46
C GLY A 97 -5.08 1.66 9.21
N ALA A 98 -4.55 1.03 8.17
CA ALA A 98 -4.31 1.67 6.90
C ALA A 98 -5.55 1.69 5.99
N VAL A 99 -5.68 2.75 5.21
CA VAL A 99 -6.62 2.86 4.10
C VAL A 99 -5.86 3.31 2.86
N SER A 100 -5.96 2.55 1.78
CA SER A 100 -5.42 2.94 0.46
C SER A 100 -6.56 3.42 -0.43
N VAL A 101 -6.34 4.48 -1.20
CA VAL A 101 -7.23 4.97 -2.25
C VAL A 101 -6.49 4.93 -3.59
N THR A 102 -7.10 4.29 -4.58
CA THR A 102 -6.52 4.09 -5.91
C THR A 102 -7.42 4.73 -6.96
N PHE A 103 -6.89 5.71 -7.70
CA PHE A 103 -7.55 6.24 -8.90
C PHE A 103 -6.95 5.60 -10.15
N SER A 104 -7.80 5.08 -11.04
CA SER A 104 -7.36 4.57 -12.33
C SER A 104 -7.52 5.61 -13.43
N VAL A 105 -6.54 5.67 -14.34
CA VAL A 105 -6.49 6.56 -15.49
C VAL A 105 -6.31 5.68 -16.73
N PRO A 106 -7.36 5.46 -17.54
CA PRO A 106 -7.24 4.70 -18.77
C PRO A 106 -6.23 5.35 -19.74
N LEU A 107 -5.32 4.56 -20.28
CA LEU A 107 -4.27 4.99 -21.18
C LEU A 107 -4.57 4.54 -22.61
N GLU A 108 -4.70 5.51 -23.51
CA GLU A 108 -4.77 5.29 -24.95
C GLU A 108 -4.14 6.50 -25.68
N GLY A 109 -3.22 6.24 -26.62
CA GLY A 109 -2.51 7.31 -27.33
C GLY A 109 -1.03 7.04 -27.53
N ALA A 110 -0.26 8.09 -27.83
CA ALA A 110 1.17 7.95 -28.03
C ALA A 110 1.85 7.63 -26.69
N PHE A 111 2.86 6.78 -26.70
CA PHE A 111 3.60 6.46 -25.47
C PHE A 111 4.24 7.70 -24.85
N ASP A 112 4.69 8.66 -25.67
CA ASP A 112 5.29 9.92 -25.21
C ASP A 112 4.32 10.79 -24.38
N ASP A 113 3.00 10.59 -24.52
CA ASP A 113 2.00 11.30 -23.72
C ASP A 113 2.13 10.96 -22.22
N LEU A 114 2.71 9.80 -21.87
CA LEU A 114 2.90 9.37 -20.49
C LEU A 114 3.85 10.28 -19.71
N ARG A 115 4.77 10.97 -20.38
CA ARG A 115 5.66 11.92 -19.70
C ARG A 115 4.88 13.09 -19.12
N ALA A 116 3.97 13.67 -19.91
CA ALA A 116 3.11 14.75 -19.45
C ALA A 116 2.16 14.25 -18.36
N LEU A 117 1.64 13.03 -18.51
CA LEU A 117 0.82 12.41 -17.47
C LEU A 117 1.60 12.19 -16.17
N ALA A 118 2.87 11.79 -16.23
CA ALA A 118 3.69 11.58 -15.04
C ALA A 118 3.91 12.86 -14.25
N ASP A 119 4.17 13.97 -14.95
CA ASP A 119 4.26 15.30 -14.35
C ASP A 119 2.90 15.76 -13.78
N ASP A 120 1.80 15.53 -14.51
CA ASP A 120 0.45 15.84 -14.03
C ASP A 120 0.05 15.01 -12.79
N LEU A 121 0.54 13.77 -12.65
CA LEU A 121 0.27 12.90 -11.51
C LEU A 121 1.16 13.22 -10.30
N TYR A 122 2.40 13.66 -10.54
CA TYR A 122 3.35 14.01 -9.48
C TYR A 122 2.85 15.18 -8.64
N ASP A 123 2.78 15.00 -7.32
CA ASP A 123 2.26 16.00 -6.37
C ASP A 123 0.89 16.61 -6.75
N ASN A 124 0.02 15.82 -7.41
CA ASN A 124 -1.28 16.31 -7.87
C ASN A 124 -2.22 16.65 -6.70
N THR A 125 -2.37 17.94 -6.42
CA THR A 125 -3.18 18.47 -5.32
C THR A 125 -4.67 18.10 -5.42
N ARG A 126 -5.24 17.98 -6.62
CA ARG A 126 -6.66 17.64 -6.80
C ARG A 126 -6.94 16.18 -6.48
N LEU A 127 -6.05 15.28 -6.91
CA LEU A 127 -6.14 13.87 -6.55
C LEU A 127 -5.98 13.70 -5.05
N LEU A 128 -5.02 14.41 -4.44
CA LEU A 128 -4.79 14.40 -3.01
C LEU A 128 -6.01 14.87 -2.20
N GLU A 129 -6.60 16.02 -2.56
CA GLU A 129 -7.82 16.53 -1.91
C GLU A 129 -8.99 15.56 -2.07
N SER A 130 -9.12 14.95 -3.26
CA SER A 130 -10.15 13.96 -3.53
C SER A 130 -9.95 12.69 -2.69
N SER A 131 -8.75 12.09 -2.65
CA SER A 131 -8.49 10.89 -1.84
C SER A 131 -8.66 11.17 -0.36
N GLN A 132 -8.18 12.32 0.14
CA GLN A 132 -8.38 12.70 1.53
C GLN A 132 -9.87 12.82 1.87
N THR A 133 -10.66 13.47 1.01
CA THR A 133 -12.12 13.59 1.20
C THR A 133 -12.80 12.21 1.27
N LEU A 134 -12.38 11.28 0.40
CA LEU A 134 -12.90 9.91 0.39
C LEU A 134 -12.55 9.16 1.69
N VAL A 135 -11.29 9.23 2.14
CA VAL A 135 -10.86 8.58 3.38
C VAL A 135 -11.54 9.18 4.60
N GLU A 136 -11.64 10.51 4.70
CA GLU A 136 -12.32 11.16 5.83
C GLU A 136 -13.81 10.81 5.89
N ALA A 137 -14.48 10.73 4.73
CA ALA A 137 -15.87 10.28 4.65
C ALA A 137 -16.02 8.82 5.08
N LEU A 138 -15.13 7.93 4.60
CA LEU A 138 -15.12 6.53 5.00
C LEU A 138 -14.87 6.40 6.51
N ALA A 139 -13.80 7.00 7.03
CA ALA A 139 -13.41 6.95 8.43
C ALA A 139 -14.52 7.45 9.36
N ARG A 140 -15.28 8.48 8.95
CA ARG A 140 -16.46 8.95 9.67
C ARG A 140 -17.58 7.91 9.69
N SER A 141 -17.84 7.25 8.57
CA SER A 141 -18.89 6.23 8.45
C SER A 141 -18.57 4.92 9.19
N ILE A 142 -17.29 4.55 9.26
CA ILE A 142 -16.82 3.31 9.90
C ILE A 142 -16.25 3.56 11.31
N ARG A 143 -16.40 4.78 11.84
CA ARG A 143 -15.82 5.22 13.11
C ARG A 143 -15.94 4.22 14.27
N PRO A 144 -17.08 3.52 14.48
CA PRO A 144 -17.20 2.52 15.54
C PRO A 144 -16.25 1.33 15.41
N ALA A 145 -15.76 1.04 14.20
CA ALA A 145 -14.84 -0.05 13.90
C ALA A 145 -13.36 0.35 14.01
N ILE A 146 -13.03 1.63 14.18
CA ILE A 146 -11.65 2.12 14.27
C ILE A 146 -11.20 2.17 15.73
N VAL A 147 -10.13 1.46 16.05
CA VAL A 147 -9.47 1.47 17.35
C VAL A 147 -8.46 2.62 17.40
N LYS A 148 -8.53 3.47 18.45
CA LYS A 148 -7.72 4.70 18.60
C LYS A 148 -7.65 5.53 17.29
N PRO A 149 -8.79 6.07 16.82
CA PRO A 149 -8.84 6.84 15.60
C PRO A 149 -7.94 8.08 15.67
N GLY A 150 -7.13 8.28 14.63
CA GLY A 150 -6.23 9.41 14.47
C GLY A 150 -6.73 10.40 13.41
N PRO A 151 -5.99 11.51 13.17
CA PRO A 151 -6.14 12.25 11.93
C PRO A 151 -5.77 11.34 10.75
N SER A 152 -6.59 11.33 9.69
CA SER A 152 -6.36 10.55 8.46
C SER A 152 -5.16 11.12 7.68
N ASN A 153 -3.97 10.98 8.23
CA ASN A 153 -2.75 11.55 7.68
C ASN A 153 -2.31 10.78 6.44
N ARG A 154 -2.00 11.49 5.36
CA ARG A 154 -1.30 10.90 4.22
C ARG A 154 0.06 10.40 4.67
N VAL A 155 0.41 9.20 4.22
CA VAL A 155 1.68 8.57 4.52
C VAL A 155 2.52 8.44 3.26
N GLU A 156 1.93 7.98 2.16
CA GLU A 156 2.68 7.73 0.92
C GLU A 156 1.77 7.80 -0.31
N ASP A 157 2.34 8.20 -1.45
CA ASP A 157 1.76 8.09 -2.77
C ASP A 157 2.69 7.34 -3.73
N TYR A 158 2.10 6.53 -4.60
CA TYR A 158 2.86 5.73 -5.55
C TYR A 158 2.10 5.57 -6.86
N MET A 159 2.83 5.64 -7.97
CA MET A 159 2.24 5.60 -9.31
C MET A 159 2.59 4.29 -10.00
N ILE A 160 1.61 3.67 -10.65
CA ILE A 160 1.81 2.43 -11.40
C ILE A 160 1.31 2.61 -12.83
N TYR A 161 2.18 2.44 -13.82
CA TYR A 161 1.83 2.47 -15.24
C TYR A 161 1.76 1.05 -15.79
N GLN A 162 0.56 0.53 -16.01
CA GLN A 162 0.36 -0.74 -16.69
C GLN A 162 0.11 -0.52 -18.18
N ILE A 163 1.00 -1.05 -19.01
CA ILE A 163 0.92 -1.04 -20.47
C ILE A 163 0.55 -2.44 -20.93
N GLU A 164 -0.72 -2.62 -21.29
CA GLU A 164 -1.26 -3.93 -21.65
C GLU A 164 -1.06 -4.24 -23.13
N SER A 165 -1.02 -3.22 -23.98
CA SER A 165 -0.83 -3.37 -25.43
C SER A 165 -0.20 -2.13 -26.07
N LEU A 166 0.84 -2.36 -26.87
CA LEU A 166 1.50 -1.39 -27.74
C LEU A 166 1.28 -1.73 -29.22
N GLU A 167 1.22 -0.70 -30.07
CA GLU A 167 1.22 -0.83 -31.52
C GLU A 167 2.26 0.12 -32.15
N PRO A 168 3.17 -0.35 -33.02
CA PRO A 168 3.37 -1.76 -33.38
C PRO A 168 3.80 -2.60 -32.19
N ALA A 169 3.34 -3.86 -32.16
CA ALA A 169 3.70 -4.80 -31.11
C ALA A 169 5.19 -5.15 -31.19
N GLU A 170 5.83 -5.22 -30.03
CA GLU A 170 7.26 -5.51 -29.88
C GLU A 170 7.49 -6.16 -28.51
N PRO A 171 8.53 -7.01 -28.36
CA PRO A 171 8.89 -7.56 -27.05
C PRO A 171 9.14 -6.44 -26.02
N PRO A 172 8.51 -6.47 -24.83
CA PRO A 172 8.63 -5.39 -23.86
C PRO A 172 10.05 -5.06 -23.42
N ALA A 173 10.89 -6.08 -23.24
CA ALA A 173 12.29 -5.89 -22.87
C ALA A 173 13.10 -5.13 -23.94
N GLU A 174 12.81 -5.37 -25.22
CA GLU A 174 13.44 -4.66 -26.35
C GLU A 174 12.95 -3.22 -26.42
N PHE A 175 11.63 -3.01 -26.26
CA PHE A 175 11.02 -1.68 -26.20
C PHE A 175 11.64 -0.83 -25.09
N VAL A 176 11.73 -1.37 -23.87
CA VAL A 176 12.34 -0.70 -22.71
C VAL A 176 13.81 -0.40 -22.96
N GLY A 177 14.57 -1.36 -23.50
CA GLY A 177 15.99 -1.16 -23.80
C GLY A 177 16.23 -0.03 -24.80
N ARG A 178 15.41 0.06 -25.85
CA ARG A 178 15.52 1.13 -26.85
C ARG A 178 15.06 2.48 -26.33
N ASN A 179 14.06 2.50 -25.46
CA ASN A 179 13.41 3.71 -24.95
C ASN A 179 13.76 4.03 -23.49
N ALA A 180 14.92 3.57 -23.01
CA ALA A 180 15.33 3.63 -21.60
C ALA A 180 15.23 5.04 -20.99
N LEU A 181 15.66 6.07 -21.74
CA LEU A 181 15.56 7.47 -21.31
C LEU A 181 14.10 7.89 -21.05
N ALA A 182 13.19 7.60 -21.98
CA ALA A 182 11.79 7.98 -21.83
C ALA A 182 11.11 7.22 -20.68
N VAL A 183 11.42 5.93 -20.54
CA VAL A 183 10.94 5.11 -19.42
C VAL A 183 11.43 5.67 -18.09
N ALA A 184 12.72 6.00 -17.97
CA ALA A 184 13.29 6.61 -16.76
C ALA A 184 12.63 7.96 -16.44
N GLN A 185 12.41 8.80 -17.45
CA GLN A 185 11.74 10.10 -17.30
C GLN A 185 10.29 9.95 -16.80
N ILE A 186 9.55 8.96 -17.29
CA ILE A 186 8.19 8.67 -16.82
C ILE A 186 8.23 8.17 -15.37
N LEU A 187 9.14 7.22 -15.06
CA LEU A 187 9.26 6.65 -13.72
C LEU A 187 9.61 7.72 -12.67
N ARG A 188 10.48 8.67 -13.03
CA ARG A 188 10.96 9.75 -12.15
C ARG A 188 10.14 11.04 -12.24
N ALA A 189 9.11 11.08 -13.07
CA ALA A 189 8.34 12.28 -13.41
C ALA A 189 9.23 13.49 -13.81
N GLU A 190 10.32 13.25 -14.54
CA GLU A 190 11.29 14.28 -14.92
C GLU A 190 11.19 14.61 -16.41
N GLN A 191 11.03 15.90 -16.74
CA GLN A 191 10.96 16.35 -18.13
C GLN A 191 12.33 16.67 -18.72
N GLY A 192 13.29 17.04 -17.88
CA GLY A 192 14.65 17.37 -18.25
C GLY A 192 15.47 16.16 -18.72
N PRO A 193 16.67 16.41 -19.28
CA PRO A 193 17.60 15.35 -19.62
C PRO A 193 18.09 14.62 -18.37
N LEU A 194 18.16 13.29 -18.43
CA LEU A 194 18.77 12.46 -17.39
C LEU A 194 20.19 12.06 -17.78
N SER A 195 21.06 11.93 -16.78
CA SER A 195 22.39 11.35 -17.00
C SER A 195 22.27 9.84 -17.29
N ALA A 196 23.28 9.25 -17.94
CA ALA A 196 23.30 7.79 -18.14
C ALA A 196 23.18 7.01 -16.81
N GLN A 197 23.81 7.51 -15.75
CA GLN A 197 23.74 6.91 -14.42
C GLN A 197 22.32 6.98 -13.82
N GLU A 198 21.61 8.09 -14.00
CA GLU A 198 20.21 8.22 -13.57
C GLU A 198 19.28 7.28 -14.34
N ILE A 199 19.51 7.11 -15.65
CA ILE A 199 18.75 6.17 -16.48
C ILE A 199 19.00 4.73 -16.00
N ASP A 200 20.27 4.36 -15.79
CA ASP A 200 20.63 3.01 -15.32
C ASP A 200 20.09 2.73 -13.91
N ASP A 201 20.09 3.72 -13.02
CA ASP A 201 19.53 3.63 -11.67
C ASP A 201 18.01 3.43 -11.71
N ALA A 202 17.29 4.26 -12.47
CA ALA A 202 15.83 4.17 -12.60
C ALA A 202 15.35 2.84 -13.21
N LEU A 203 16.19 2.18 -14.02
CA LEU A 203 15.89 0.89 -14.64
C LEU A 203 16.54 -0.30 -13.92
N SER A 204 17.24 -0.06 -12.80
CA SER A 204 18.04 -1.08 -12.11
C SER A 204 17.21 -2.25 -11.59
N CYS A 205 16.03 -1.96 -11.03
CA CYS A 205 15.07 -2.95 -10.53
C CYS A 205 14.10 -3.39 -11.63
N ARG A 206 14.65 -4.06 -12.66
CA ARG A 206 13.90 -4.64 -13.77
C ARG A 206 13.80 -6.16 -13.66
N MET A 207 12.60 -6.69 -13.85
CA MET A 207 12.31 -8.12 -13.81
C MET A 207 11.33 -8.53 -14.92
N SER A 208 11.48 -9.77 -15.41
CA SER A 208 10.60 -10.39 -16.40
C SER A 208 10.37 -11.83 -15.99
N PHE A 209 9.13 -12.29 -15.95
CA PHE A 209 8.79 -13.69 -15.69
C PHE A 209 8.71 -14.52 -16.98
N SER A 210 8.39 -13.88 -18.09
CA SER A 210 8.23 -14.41 -19.42
C SER A 210 8.85 -13.46 -20.48
N PRO A 211 8.98 -13.90 -21.75
CA PRO A 211 9.40 -13.00 -22.82
C PRO A 211 8.38 -11.91 -23.19
N SER A 212 7.14 -12.03 -22.71
CA SER A 212 6.03 -11.12 -23.02
C SER A 212 5.73 -10.11 -21.91
N ASP A 213 6.50 -10.09 -20.83
CA ASP A 213 6.37 -9.12 -19.74
C ASP A 213 7.69 -8.46 -19.36
N VAL A 214 7.59 -7.25 -18.85
CA VAL A 214 8.67 -6.63 -18.08
C VAL A 214 8.07 -5.68 -17.05
N THR A 215 8.54 -5.78 -15.82
CA THR A 215 8.22 -4.88 -14.71
C THR A 215 9.48 -4.12 -14.32
N ILE A 216 9.35 -2.82 -14.15
CA ILE A 216 10.40 -1.92 -13.69
C ILE A 216 9.85 -1.21 -12.46
N ILE A 217 10.55 -1.33 -11.34
CA ILE A 217 10.16 -0.73 -10.07
C ILE A 217 11.16 0.36 -9.76
N ASP A 218 10.66 1.54 -9.48
CA ASP A 218 11.43 2.68 -9.06
C ASP A 218 10.85 3.26 -7.77
N TRP A 219 11.58 4.16 -7.10
CA TRP A 219 11.11 4.77 -5.84
C TRP A 219 9.88 5.65 -6.05
N ASN A 220 9.72 6.29 -7.22
CA ASN A 220 8.58 7.18 -7.48
C ASN A 220 7.42 6.48 -8.20
N ALA A 221 7.71 5.46 -9.00
CA ALA A 221 6.69 4.75 -9.76
C ALA A 221 7.13 3.35 -10.18
N ALA A 222 6.18 2.54 -10.63
CA ALA A 222 6.44 1.30 -11.35
C ALA A 222 5.88 1.37 -12.77
N MET A 223 6.50 0.65 -13.69
CA MET A 223 5.99 0.46 -15.06
C MET A 223 5.95 -1.04 -15.37
N LEU A 224 4.77 -1.52 -15.75
CA LEU A 224 4.47 -2.92 -16.02
C LEU A 224 4.04 -3.02 -17.47
N PHE A 225 4.79 -3.72 -18.28
CA PHE A 225 4.35 -4.13 -19.60
C PHE A 225 3.82 -5.55 -19.49
N ASP A 226 2.54 -5.68 -19.16
CA ASP A 226 1.88 -6.96 -18.99
C ASP A 226 0.36 -6.78 -19.11
N ALA A 227 -0.28 -7.63 -19.90
CA ALA A 227 -1.73 -7.65 -20.05
C ALA A 227 -2.44 -8.22 -18.81
N GLU A 228 -1.75 -9.05 -18.00
CA GLU A 228 -2.27 -9.76 -16.84
C GLU A 228 -1.47 -9.42 -15.56
N ALA A 229 -1.26 -8.12 -15.31
CA ALA A 229 -0.40 -7.64 -14.23
C ALA A 229 -1.06 -7.56 -12.84
N ASP A 230 -2.23 -8.18 -12.64
CA ASP A 230 -3.05 -7.98 -11.42
C ASP A 230 -2.31 -8.43 -10.15
N ASP A 231 -1.58 -9.55 -10.21
CA ASP A 231 -0.82 -10.07 -9.07
C ASP A 231 0.36 -9.16 -8.71
N VAL A 232 1.11 -8.69 -9.72
CA VAL A 232 2.24 -7.75 -9.53
C VAL A 232 1.75 -6.42 -9.00
N ARG A 233 0.65 -5.88 -9.56
CA ARG A 233 0.05 -4.62 -9.09
C ARG A 233 -0.36 -4.71 -7.63
N ALA A 234 -0.98 -5.82 -7.23
CA ALA A 234 -1.41 -6.00 -5.85
C ALA A 234 -0.24 -6.17 -4.87
N VAL A 235 0.90 -6.76 -5.29
CA VAL A 235 2.13 -6.75 -4.50
C VAL A 235 2.64 -5.33 -4.31
N LEU A 236 2.71 -4.54 -5.38
CA LEU A 236 3.17 -3.14 -5.31
C LEU A 236 2.24 -2.26 -4.45
N GLU A 237 0.93 -2.42 -4.61
CA GLU A 237 -0.07 -1.72 -3.79
C GLU A 237 0.07 -2.07 -2.31
N PHE A 238 0.37 -3.33 -1.99
CA PHE A 238 0.61 -3.76 -0.62
C PHE A 238 1.93 -3.21 -0.06
N SER A 239 3.03 -3.28 -0.82
CA SER A 239 4.32 -2.73 -0.39
C SER A 239 4.23 -1.24 -0.06
N ASN A 240 3.39 -0.49 -0.76
CA ASN A 240 3.13 0.93 -0.48
C ASN A 240 2.44 1.19 0.88
N VAL A 241 1.77 0.20 1.45
CA VAL A 241 1.15 0.30 2.80
C VAL A 241 1.93 -0.49 3.86
N GLU A 242 2.92 -1.30 3.49
CA GLU A 242 3.68 -2.15 4.40
C GLU A 242 4.48 -1.35 5.44
N LEU A 243 4.94 -0.13 5.08
CA LEU A 243 5.57 0.78 6.05
C LEU A 243 4.62 1.19 7.19
N LEU A 244 3.30 1.17 6.97
CA LEU A 244 2.29 1.37 8.01
C LEU A 244 2.10 0.12 8.89
N GLU A 245 2.21 -1.06 8.30
CA GLU A 245 2.13 -2.31 9.05
C GLU A 245 3.30 -2.45 10.03
N MET A 246 4.52 -2.05 9.64
CA MET A 246 5.67 -2.09 10.56
C MET A 246 5.44 -1.25 11.83
N ARG A 247 4.80 -0.08 11.71
CA ARG A 247 4.41 0.72 12.88
C ARG A 247 3.38 0.01 13.74
N PHE A 248 2.42 -0.67 13.12
CA PHE A 248 1.43 -1.46 13.85
C PHE A 248 2.07 -2.64 14.59
N LEU A 249 3.02 -3.33 13.95
CA LEU A 249 3.79 -4.42 14.55
C LEU A 249 4.63 -3.93 15.74
N ASP A 250 5.29 -2.78 15.63
CA ASP A 250 6.00 -2.14 16.74
C ASP A 250 5.03 -1.80 17.89
N ASP A 251 3.88 -1.18 17.60
CA ASP A 251 2.86 -0.88 18.61
C ASP A 251 2.28 -2.14 19.28
N GLN A 252 2.18 -3.25 18.54
CA GLN A 252 1.79 -4.55 19.09
C GLN A 252 2.89 -5.13 19.98
N LEU A 253 4.15 -5.04 19.56
CA LEU A 253 5.30 -5.48 20.31
C LEU A 253 5.42 -4.71 21.62
N ASP A 254 5.30 -3.39 21.60
CA ASP A 254 5.28 -2.55 22.79
C ASP A 254 4.16 -2.94 23.75
N ARG A 255 2.95 -3.16 23.25
CA ARG A 255 1.83 -3.66 24.08
C ARG A 255 2.05 -5.05 24.65
N ALA A 256 2.76 -5.93 23.95
CA ALA A 256 3.11 -7.25 24.45
C ALA A 256 4.18 -7.15 25.54
N LEU A 257 5.18 -6.28 25.35
CA LEU A 257 6.24 -5.99 26.33
C LEU A 257 5.69 -5.34 27.60
N ASP A 258 4.76 -4.39 27.47
CA ASP A 258 4.07 -3.76 28.61
C ASP A 258 3.31 -4.80 29.43
N ARG A 259 2.52 -5.67 28.78
CA ARG A 259 1.78 -6.75 29.45
C ARG A 259 2.70 -7.74 30.16
N ALA A 260 3.81 -8.11 29.54
CA ALA A 260 4.82 -8.97 30.15
C ALA A 260 5.49 -8.30 31.36
N THR A 261 5.82 -7.02 31.24
CA THR A 261 6.42 -6.22 32.32
C THR A 261 5.46 -6.06 33.49
N GLU A 262 4.19 -5.77 33.24
CA GLU A 262 3.16 -5.75 34.27
C GLU A 262 2.98 -7.11 34.94
N ALA A 263 2.97 -8.21 34.19
CA ALA A 263 2.86 -9.56 34.75
C ALA A 263 4.03 -9.87 35.68
N LEU A 264 5.26 -9.53 35.28
CA LEU A 264 6.46 -9.63 36.13
C LEU A 264 6.37 -8.71 37.36
N GLY A 265 5.87 -7.49 37.21
CA GLY A 265 5.64 -6.55 38.30
C GLY A 265 4.61 -7.06 39.31
N ARG A 266 3.49 -7.62 38.85
CA ARG A 266 2.46 -8.28 39.67
C ARG A 266 3.03 -9.49 40.42
N MET A 267 3.81 -10.33 39.74
CA MET A 267 4.49 -11.48 40.35
C MET A 267 5.48 -11.03 41.45
N ARG A 268 6.23 -9.96 41.22
CA ARG A 268 7.18 -9.40 42.20
C ARG A 268 6.48 -8.73 43.39
N GLY A 269 5.34 -8.08 43.17
CA GLY A 269 4.46 -7.54 44.21
C GLY A 269 3.80 -8.64 45.05
N PHE A 270 3.40 -9.75 44.43
CA PHE A 270 2.85 -10.92 45.11
C PHE A 270 3.91 -11.62 45.96
N VAL A 271 5.12 -11.82 45.42
CA VAL A 271 6.28 -12.38 46.15
C VAL A 271 6.69 -11.47 47.33
N SER A 272 6.70 -10.15 47.12
CA SER A 272 6.92 -9.15 48.19
C SER A 272 5.87 -9.25 49.30
N THR A 273 4.59 -9.31 48.96
CA THR A 273 3.47 -9.40 49.92
C THR A 273 3.48 -10.74 50.67
N VAL A 274 3.86 -11.84 49.99
CA VAL A 274 3.97 -13.18 50.56
C VAL A 274 5.21 -13.33 51.46
N LEU A 275 6.34 -12.68 51.15
CA LEU A 275 7.54 -12.70 51.99
C LEU A 275 7.42 -11.81 53.24
N HIS A 276 6.59 -10.76 53.21
CA HIS A 276 6.29 -9.92 54.38
C HIS A 276 5.15 -10.49 55.25
N GLY A 277 4.48 -11.56 54.82
CA GLY A 277 3.48 -12.32 55.56
C GLY A 277 4.01 -13.70 55.97
N SER A 278 4.55 -13.77 57.18
CA SER A 278 5.08 -14.94 57.92
C SER A 278 4.65 -16.37 57.49
N ALA A 279 5.65 -17.27 57.49
CA ALA A 279 5.64 -18.74 57.44
C ALA A 279 5.25 -19.42 56.10
N ALA A 280 6.27 -20.00 55.45
CA ALA A 280 6.17 -20.75 54.20
C ALA A 280 5.22 -21.96 54.32
N ASP A 281 4.05 -21.85 53.69
CA ASP A 281 3.09 -22.96 53.52
C ASP A 281 3.40 -23.72 52.21
N PRO A 282 3.79 -25.01 52.26
CA PRO A 282 4.14 -25.80 51.08
C PRO A 282 2.97 -26.00 50.10
N ARG A 283 1.71 -25.84 50.53
CA ARG A 283 0.54 -25.88 49.63
C ARG A 283 0.51 -24.67 48.68
N ARG A 284 0.96 -23.51 49.15
CA ARG A 284 1.06 -22.28 48.34
C ARG A 284 2.21 -22.32 47.33
N ILE A 285 3.28 -23.07 47.61
CA ILE A 285 4.36 -23.30 46.65
C ILE A 285 3.88 -24.23 45.52
N ALA A 286 3.04 -25.23 45.82
CA ALA A 286 2.45 -26.12 44.82
C ALA A 286 1.46 -25.37 43.90
N GLU A 287 0.65 -24.47 44.45
CA GLU A 287 -0.23 -23.59 43.64
C GLU A 287 0.58 -22.67 42.71
N LEU A 288 1.67 -22.07 43.20
CA LEU A 288 2.57 -21.24 42.36
C LEU A 288 3.24 -22.03 41.22
N GLN A 289 3.52 -23.33 41.41
CA GLN A 289 4.07 -24.16 40.33
C GLN A 289 3.03 -24.49 39.25
N ILE A 290 1.77 -24.65 39.65
CA ILE A 290 0.66 -24.86 38.72
C ILE A 290 0.39 -23.57 37.93
N ASP A 291 0.36 -22.42 38.60
CA ASP A 291 0.16 -21.12 37.95
C ASP A 291 1.32 -20.76 37.00
N ALA A 292 2.57 -21.09 37.36
CA ALA A 292 3.72 -20.92 36.49
C ALA A 292 3.65 -21.83 35.25
N ALA A 293 3.18 -23.07 35.40
CA ALA A 293 2.99 -23.99 34.29
C ALA A 293 1.88 -23.52 33.33
N LEU A 294 0.76 -23.02 33.87
CA LEU A 294 -0.34 -22.45 33.08
C LEU A 294 0.09 -21.18 32.35
N LEU A 295 0.91 -20.33 32.99
CA LEU A 295 1.46 -19.13 32.34
C LEU A 295 2.42 -19.51 31.20
N TYR A 296 3.29 -20.50 31.42
CA TYR A 296 4.20 -21.02 30.41
C TYR A 296 3.45 -21.61 29.21
N GLU A 297 2.35 -22.33 29.47
CA GLU A 297 1.47 -22.87 28.43
C GLU A 297 0.75 -21.75 27.65
N SER A 298 0.30 -20.68 28.33
CA SER A 298 -0.32 -19.52 27.68
C SER A 298 0.65 -18.72 26.79
N VAL A 299 1.91 -18.55 27.23
CA VAL A 299 2.96 -17.88 26.45
C VAL A 299 3.36 -18.71 25.25
N ASN A 300 3.45 -20.04 25.41
CA ASN A 300 3.82 -20.93 24.33
C ASN A 300 2.69 -21.09 23.29
N ASN A 301 1.42 -20.99 23.70
CA ASN A 301 0.29 -20.92 22.76
C ASN A 301 0.23 -19.57 22.03
N ALA A 302 0.57 -18.46 22.70
CA ALA A 302 0.66 -17.15 22.04
C ALA A 302 1.79 -17.09 21.00
N LEU A 303 2.90 -17.79 21.23
CA LEU A 303 4.02 -17.92 20.29
C LEU A 303 3.77 -18.94 19.16
N LYS A 304 2.84 -19.88 19.33
CA LYS A 304 2.46 -20.88 18.30
C LYS A 304 1.34 -20.41 17.37
N LEU A 305 0.75 -19.24 17.64
CA LEU A 305 -0.29 -18.61 16.83
C LEU A 305 0.24 -17.44 15.97
N MET A 306 1.55 -17.19 16.01
CA MET A 306 2.32 -16.51 14.94
C MET A 306 2.94 -17.58 14.04
#